data_AF-A0A834LY66-F1
#
_entry.id   AF-A0A834LY66-F1
#
_cell.length_a   1.000
_cell.length_b   1.000
_cell.length_c   1.000
_cell.angle_alpha   90.00
_cell.angle_beta   90.00
_cell.angle_gamma   90.00
#
_symmetry.space_group_name_H-M   'P 1'
#
loop_
_entity.id
_entity.type
_entity.pdbx_description
1 polymer ?
#
loop_
_entity_poly.entity_id
_entity_poly.type
_entity_poly.pdbx_seq_one_letter_code
_entity_poly.pdbx_strand_id
1 'polypeptide(L)'
;LCDVENGASNIILDIEESQGSSISQETTPREIPIVGEPNMDIFLELSFPKGPPLFFLNEKRLQLLAPIDRDENNLSHIVFQVKFQIGFRN
;
A
#
# COMPACT_ATOMS: atom_id res chain seq x y z
N LEU A 1 -7.50 -25.79 14.83
CA LEU A 1 -7.35 -24.45 15.43
C LEU A 1 -6.59 -23.65 14.39
N CYS A 2 -7.26 -22.80 13.60
CA CYS A 2 -6.56 -21.98 12.62
C CYS A 2 -5.96 -20.80 13.38
N ASP A 3 -4.65 -20.86 13.64
CA ASP A 3 -3.90 -19.73 14.16
C ASP A 3 -3.71 -18.75 13.00
N VAL A 4 -4.47 -17.67 13.02
CA VAL A 4 -4.33 -16.59 12.05
C VAL A 4 -3.36 -15.60 12.65
N GLU A 5 -2.11 -15.63 12.22
CA GLU A 5 -1.15 -14.57 12.55
C GLU A 5 -1.51 -13.32 11.73
N ASN A 6 -2.09 -12.34 12.42
CA ASN A 6 -2.35 -11.00 11.90
C ASN A 6 -1.19 -10.09 12.32
N GLY A 7 -0.49 -9.53 11.34
CA GLY A 7 0.49 -8.48 11.59
C GLY A 7 0.14 -7.20 10.85
N ALA A 8 0.47 -6.07 11.48
CA ALA A 8 0.38 -4.75 10.87
C ALA A 8 1.79 -4.17 10.75
N SER A 9 2.15 -3.78 9.54
CA SER A 9 3.42 -3.11 9.25
C SER A 9 3.13 -1.71 8.72
N ASN A 10 3.74 -0.70 9.37
CA ASN A 10 3.68 0.66 8.87
C ASN A 10 4.81 0.83 7.87
N ILE A 11 4.46 1.19 6.63
CA ILE A 11 5.40 1.31 5.53
C ILE A 11 5.29 2.72 5.01
N ILE A 12 6.45 3.36 4.89
CA ILE A 12 6.57 4.72 4.37
C ILE A 12 6.94 4.58 2.91
N LEU A 13 6.10 5.14 2.04
CA LEU A 13 6.32 5.17 0.61
C LEU A 13 6.45 6.62 0.17
N ASP A 14 7.47 6.87 -0.62
CA ASP A 14 7.68 8.15 -1.28
C ASP A 14 6.94 8.15 -2.62
N ILE A 15 6.44 9.31 -3.03
CA ILE A 15 5.76 9.46 -4.31
C ILE A 15 6.03 10.83 -4.92
N GLU A 16 6.20 10.82 -6.24
CA GLU A 16 6.32 12.03 -7.04
C GLU A 16 4.96 12.64 -7.36
N GLU A 17 4.92 13.97 -7.40
CA GLU A 17 3.73 14.74 -7.76
C GLU A 17 3.21 14.40 -9.16
N SER A 18 1.89 14.40 -9.31
CA SER A 18 1.26 14.23 -10.62
C SER A 18 1.52 15.42 -11.51
N GLN A 19 2.14 15.16 -12.66
CA GLN A 19 2.21 16.14 -13.73
C GLN A 19 0.82 16.28 -14.39
N GLY A 20 0.04 17.26 -13.91
CA GLY A 20 -1.34 17.49 -14.34
C GLY A 20 -2.27 16.35 -13.91
N SER A 21 -3.02 15.78 -14.86
CA SER A 21 -3.95 14.66 -14.60
C SER A 21 -3.30 13.27 -14.74
N SER A 22 -1.97 13.21 -14.69
CA SER A 22 -1.25 11.94 -14.80
C SER A 22 -1.40 11.10 -13.53
N ILE A 23 -1.56 9.79 -13.72
CA ILE A 23 -1.60 8.77 -12.64
C ILE A 23 -0.53 7.70 -12.85
N SER A 24 0.42 7.96 -13.74
CA SER A 24 1.47 7.02 -14.11
C SER A 24 2.69 7.11 -13.20
N GLN A 25 2.66 7.96 -12.17
CA GLN A 25 3.77 7.98 -11.22
C GLN A 25 3.81 6.70 -10.40
N GLU A 26 5.02 6.34 -10.06
CA GLU A 26 5.30 5.15 -9.28
C GLU A 26 5.67 5.57 -7.87
N THR A 27 5.36 4.72 -6.90
CA THR A 27 5.85 4.89 -5.54
C THR A 27 7.29 4.39 -5.43
N THR A 28 8.06 4.99 -4.53
CA THR A 28 9.39 4.51 -4.16
C THR A 28 9.35 4.05 -2.70
N PRO A 29 9.56 2.75 -2.41
CA PRO A 29 9.82 1.65 -3.36
C PRO A 29 8.59 1.26 -4.22
N ARG A 30 8.85 0.73 -5.43
CA ARG A 30 7.79 0.32 -6.39
C ARG A 30 6.95 -0.84 -5.88
N GLU A 31 7.57 -1.70 -5.08
CA GLU A 31 6.93 -2.84 -4.46
C GLU A 31 7.06 -2.74 -2.95
N ILE A 32 5.97 -3.08 -2.27
CA ILE A 32 5.96 -3.12 -0.82
C ILE A 32 6.87 -4.28 -0.39
N PRO A 33 7.86 -4.03 0.49
CA PRO A 33 8.86 -5.03 0.89
C PRO A 33 8.26 -6.05 1.87
N ILE A 34 7.23 -6.77 1.43
CA ILE A 34 6.57 -7.83 2.17
C ILE A 34 7.09 -9.16 1.62
N VAL A 35 7.84 -9.85 2.44
CA VAL A 35 8.26 -11.22 2.17
C VAL A 35 7.09 -12.12 2.54
N GLY A 36 6.59 -12.85 1.56
CA GLY A 36 5.56 -13.85 1.75
C GLY A 36 6.15 -15.24 1.60
N GLU A 37 5.77 -16.15 2.48
CA GLU A 37 6.19 -17.56 2.41
C GLU A 37 5.47 -18.27 1.24
N PRO A 38 6.17 -19.12 0.46
CA PRO A 38 5.66 -19.68 -0.80
C PRO A 38 4.50 -20.70 -0.66
N ASN A 39 3.87 -20.84 0.50
CA ASN A 39 2.72 -21.72 0.73
C ASN A 39 1.63 -21.05 1.60
N MET A 40 1.64 -19.73 1.71
CA MET A 40 0.68 -18.97 2.51
C MET A 40 -0.13 -18.04 1.63
N ASP A 41 -1.45 -18.07 1.79
CA ASP A 41 -2.33 -17.04 1.27
C ASP A 41 -2.17 -15.79 2.15
N ILE A 42 -1.57 -14.73 1.59
CA ILE A 42 -1.33 -13.47 2.28
C ILE A 42 -2.30 -12.44 1.74
N PHE A 43 -3.25 -12.05 2.57
CA PHE A 43 -4.17 -10.96 2.24
C PHE A 43 -3.57 -9.65 2.72
N LEU A 44 -3.42 -8.68 1.82
CA LEU A 44 -2.86 -7.38 2.11
C LEU A 44 -3.94 -6.32 2.05
N GLU A 45 -4.10 -5.57 3.14
CA GLU A 45 -5.06 -4.48 3.25
C GLU A 45 -4.33 -3.17 3.52
N LEU A 46 -4.58 -2.15 2.69
CA LEU A 46 -4.09 -0.79 2.91
C LEU A 46 -5.03 -0.04 3.85
N SER A 47 -4.49 0.46 4.95
CA SER A 47 -5.17 1.41 5.82
C SER A 47 -4.64 2.82 5.59
N PHE A 48 -5.54 3.70 5.12
CA PHE A 48 -5.26 5.12 4.92
C PHE A 48 -5.58 5.89 6.19
N PRO A 49 -4.63 6.69 6.73
CA PRO A 49 -4.89 7.43 7.96
C PRO A 49 -5.87 8.59 7.77
N LYS A 50 -5.91 9.22 6.59
CA LYS A 50 -6.84 10.32 6.26
C LYS A 50 -7.10 10.42 4.75
N GLY A 51 -8.36 10.61 4.38
CA GLY A 51 -8.79 10.95 3.02
C GLY A 51 -9.38 9.78 2.22
N PRO A 52 -9.91 10.06 1.02
CA PRO A 52 -10.35 9.02 0.09
C PRO A 52 -9.17 8.16 -0.38
N PRO A 53 -9.40 6.88 -0.75
CA PRO A 53 -8.35 6.01 -1.27
C PRO A 53 -7.88 6.53 -2.63
N LEU A 54 -6.76 7.26 -2.64
CA LEU A 54 -6.11 7.75 -3.86
C LEU A 54 -5.24 6.66 -4.51
N PHE A 55 -4.98 5.57 -3.79
CA PHE A 55 -4.16 4.45 -4.24
C PHE A 55 -4.91 3.14 -4.13
N PHE A 56 -4.59 2.25 -5.06
CA PHE A 56 -5.05 0.88 -5.08
C PHE A 56 -3.87 -0.06 -4.84
N LEU A 57 -4.02 -1.00 -3.90
CA LEU A 57 -3.04 -2.07 -3.72
C LEU A 57 -3.29 -3.15 -4.75
N ASN A 58 -2.37 -3.30 -5.70
CA ASN A 58 -2.39 -4.42 -6.62
C ASN A 58 -1.25 -5.38 -6.28
N GLU A 59 -1.58 -6.46 -5.56
CA GLU A 59 -0.66 -7.47 -5.01
C GLU A 59 0.40 -6.89 -4.06
N LYS A 60 1.42 -6.22 -4.59
CA LYS A 60 2.49 -5.54 -3.84
C LYS A 60 2.80 -4.15 -4.38
N ARG A 61 2.05 -3.64 -5.35
CA ARG A 61 2.31 -2.36 -6.02
C ARG A 61 1.18 -1.40 -5.73
N LEU A 62 1.53 -0.14 -5.51
CA LEU A 62 0.54 0.93 -5.40
C LEU A 62 0.29 1.54 -6.78
N GLN A 63 -0.98 1.58 -7.15
CA GLN A 63 -1.42 2.24 -8.37
C GLN A 63 -2.28 3.46 -8.01
N LEU A 64 -1.95 4.61 -8.56
CA LEU A 64 -2.75 5.83 -8.39
C LEU A 64 -4.12 5.65 -9.06
N LEU A 65 -5.18 5.97 -8.32
CA LEU A 65 -6.55 6.03 -8.81
C LEU A 65 -6.92 7.44 -9.31
N ALA A 66 -6.22 8.45 -8.78
CA ALA A 66 -6.42 9.86 -9.09
C ALA A 66 -5.08 10.61 -9.05
N PRO A 67 -4.95 11.72 -9.79
CA PRO A 67 -3.75 12.56 -9.74
C PRO A 67 -3.56 13.12 -8.33
N ILE A 68 -2.31 13.13 -7.86
CA ILE A 68 -1.93 13.63 -6.54
C ILE A 68 -1.15 14.94 -6.65
N ASP A 69 -1.54 15.91 -5.84
CA ASP A 69 -0.89 17.20 -5.73
C ASP A 69 -0.27 17.31 -4.32
N ARG A 70 1.07 17.38 -4.24
CA ARG A 70 1.78 17.30 -2.97
C ARG A 70 1.60 18.56 -2.14
N ASP A 71 1.48 19.71 -2.79
CA ASP A 71 1.25 21.01 -2.16
C ASP A 71 -0.18 21.12 -1.63
N GLU A 72 -1.18 20.76 -2.44
CA GLU A 72 -2.59 20.81 -2.06
C GLU A 72 -2.91 19.83 -0.92
N ASN A 73 -2.34 18.62 -0.99
CA ASN A 73 -2.59 17.57 -0.01
C ASN A 73 -1.59 17.59 1.17
N ASN A 74 -0.61 18.51 1.14
CA ASN A 74 0.46 18.61 2.12
C ASN A 74 1.17 17.26 2.37
N LEU A 75 1.41 16.52 1.28
CA LEU A 75 1.94 15.16 1.30
C LEU A 75 3.47 15.20 1.17
N SER A 76 4.15 15.23 2.31
CA SER A 76 5.61 15.03 2.35
C SER A 76 6.00 13.57 2.10
N HIS A 77 5.23 12.63 2.63
CA HIS A 77 5.39 11.19 2.48
C HIS A 77 4.07 10.52 2.83
N ILE A 78 3.82 9.32 2.31
CA ILE A 78 2.59 8.59 2.62
C ILE A 78 2.93 7.40 3.50
N VAL A 79 2.33 7.39 4.70
CA VAL A 79 2.43 6.28 5.63
C VAL A 79 1.20 5.41 5.44
N PHE A 80 1.42 4.18 4.98
CA PHE A 80 0.37 3.18 4.88
C PHE A 80 0.57 2.15 5.98
N GLN A 81 -0.53 1.76 6.61
CA GLN A 81 -0.51 0.56 7.43
C GLN A 81 -0.95 -0.60 6.54
N VAL A 82 -0.04 -1.52 6.29
CA VAL A 82 -0.34 -2.76 5.58
C VAL A 82 -0.63 -3.83 6.62
N LYS A 83 -1.85 -4.36 6.58
CA LYS A 83 -2.21 -5.53 7.37
C LYS A 83 -2.02 -6.75 6.51
N PHE A 84 -1.31 -7.74 7.05
CA PHE A 84 -1.24 -9.05 6.46
C PHE A 84 -2.04 -10.03 7.31
N GLN A 85 -2.84 -10.85 6.64
CA GLN A 85 -3.54 -11.96 7.26
C GLN A 85 -3.03 -13.26 6.63
N ILE A 86 -2.43 -14.10 7.45
CA ILE A 86 -1.92 -15.41 7.02
C ILE A 86 -3.04 -16.44 7.16
N GLY A 87 -3.53 -16.92 6.01
CA GLY A 87 -4.48 -18.03 5.95
C GLY A 87 -3.75 -19.36 5.79
N PHE A 88 -3.67 -20.17 6.85
CA PHE A 88 -3.21 -21.55 6.72
C PHE A 88 -4.32 -22.41 6.10
N ARG A 89 -4.11 -22.88 4.86
CA ARG A 89 -4.93 -23.94 4.26
C ARG A 89 -4.50 -25.28 4.88
N ASN A 90 -5.42 -25.88 5.63
CA ASN A 90 -5.27 -27.23 6.19
C ASN A 90 -5.76 -28.29 5.22
#